data_AF-A0A949HSZ0-F1
#
_entry.id   AF-A0A949HSZ0-F1
#
_cell.length_a   1.000
_cell.length_b   1.000
_cell.length_c   1.000
_cell.angle_alpha   90.00
_cell.angle_beta   90.00
_cell.angle_gamma   90.00
#
_symmetry.space_group_name_H-M   'P 1'
#
loop_
_entity.id
_entity.type
_entity.pdbx_description
1 polymer ?
#
loop_
_entity_poly.entity_id
_entity_poly.type
_entity_poly.pdbx_seq_one_letter_code
_entity_poly.pdbx_strand_id
1 'polypeptide(L)'
;MNQKITRRDFAQRSCITGLSSSVLACGLRHSSLAVHANWVDAPKQPYGIMSGEVTHKSAVIWGRSDVDARMLVEWDTEASFKNPRRVQGPKSTTASDWTARCILRDLPPASEIFYRVTFENTGGLSQPILGHLKTPDDGSNDVFFAWSGDTAGQGFGINPDWGGMKIYSAIEKLSPQFFVHSGDMIYADNPIPAELKLNDSSLWKNITTEAKSKPASSLDDFRGNYQYNLMDQNVLAFHRQVPIIASWDDHETTNNWYPQQSLKSRKDRDHYDALEFGSQLASRASQAFFEYNPLLPQPAGDRRVYRKFSRGPLLDLFVLDLRSYRGPNSSNRQSQLNAQSAILGPEQLAWLKNSLQTSTALWKVICSDMPLAIAVGDSMEGKGYYEAVANADDGLPLGRELEMADLLGFMKQAGILNTVW
;
A
#
# COMPACT_ATOMS: atom_id res chain seq x y z
N MET A 1 4.52 -50.07 53.11
CA MET A 1 3.65 -51.16 52.60
C MET A 1 2.20 -50.71 52.75
N ASN A 2 1.48 -50.70 51.62
CA ASN A 2 0.06 -50.44 51.37
C ASN A 2 -0.93 -50.29 52.55
N GLN A 3 -1.78 -49.26 52.48
CA GLN A 3 -3.25 -49.33 52.19
C GLN A 3 -3.91 -47.98 52.59
N LYS A 4 -4.35 -47.17 51.60
CA LYS A 4 -5.71 -47.06 51.00
C LYS A 4 -6.80 -46.47 51.92
N ILE A 5 -7.30 -45.32 51.46
CA ILE A 5 -8.51 -44.59 51.89
C ILE A 5 -9.77 -45.43 51.62
N THR A 6 -10.78 -45.32 52.48
CA THR A 6 -12.20 -45.51 52.11
C THR A 6 -13.12 -44.48 52.78
N ARG A 7 -14.11 -44.01 52.02
CA ARG A 7 -15.23 -43.14 52.42
C ARG A 7 -16.49 -43.98 52.59
N ARG A 8 -17.16 -43.94 53.75
CA ARG A 8 -18.64 -43.84 53.93
C ARG A 8 -19.07 -44.12 55.37
N ASP A 9 -19.92 -43.21 55.87
CA ASP A 9 -21.07 -43.37 56.78
C ASP A 9 -20.80 -44.12 58.10
N PHE A 10 -21.10 -43.58 59.29
CA PHE A 10 -22.35 -43.02 59.73
C PHE A 10 -22.22 -42.68 61.23
N ALA A 11 -23.14 -41.88 61.71
CA ALA A 11 -23.15 -41.16 62.98
C ALA A 11 -23.15 -42.03 64.26
N GLN A 12 -22.61 -41.46 65.35
CA GLN A 12 -23.38 -41.04 66.55
C GLN A 12 -22.44 -40.82 67.74
N ARG A 13 -22.48 -39.61 68.32
CA ARG A 13 -22.85 -39.39 69.73
C ARG A 13 -22.86 -37.89 70.07
N SER A 14 -24.06 -37.42 70.33
CA SER A 14 -24.41 -36.15 70.92
C SER A 14 -23.84 -35.99 72.34
N CYS A 15 -23.45 -34.77 72.71
CA CYS A 15 -23.90 -34.17 73.96
C CYS A 15 -23.94 -32.65 73.83
N ILE A 16 -25.07 -32.12 74.27
CA ILE A 16 -25.57 -30.76 74.20
C ILE A 16 -25.12 -30.01 75.46
N THR A 17 -24.81 -28.72 75.31
CA THR A 17 -25.08 -27.57 76.23
C THR A 17 -24.26 -26.38 75.70
N GLY A 18 -24.75 -25.15 75.53
CA GLY A 18 -26.05 -24.53 75.73
C GLY A 18 -25.92 -23.03 75.41
N LEU A 19 -27.01 -22.46 74.87
CA LEU A 19 -27.46 -21.06 74.92
C LEU A 19 -26.80 -19.97 74.03
N SER A 20 -27.59 -19.65 72.99
CA SER A 20 -27.76 -18.46 72.15
C SER A 20 -27.78 -17.11 72.91
N SER A 21 -27.33 -16.00 72.32
CA SER A 21 -28.17 -15.14 71.45
C SER A 21 -27.33 -14.24 70.53
N SER A 22 -27.73 -14.21 69.26
CA SER A 22 -27.01 -13.70 68.11
C SER A 22 -27.31 -12.23 67.80
N VAL A 23 -26.27 -11.53 67.33
CA VAL A 23 -26.30 -10.20 66.73
C VAL A 23 -27.02 -10.24 65.38
N LEU A 24 -28.09 -9.46 65.21
CA LEU A 24 -28.67 -9.14 63.90
C LEU A 24 -27.92 -7.94 63.31
N ALA A 25 -26.87 -8.21 62.52
CA ALA A 25 -26.27 -7.22 61.64
C ALA A 25 -27.19 -7.03 60.42
N CYS A 26 -27.78 -5.85 60.30
CA CYS A 26 -28.60 -5.45 59.16
C CYS A 26 -27.73 -5.44 57.90
N GLY A 27 -28.05 -6.31 56.95
CA GLY A 27 -27.36 -6.42 55.67
C GLY A 27 -27.69 -5.24 54.76
N LEU A 28 -26.81 -4.24 54.73
CA LEU A 28 -26.68 -3.36 53.56
C LEU A 28 -25.91 -4.14 52.49
N ARG A 29 -26.64 -4.85 51.62
CA ARG A 29 -26.11 -5.28 50.32
C ARG A 29 -25.84 -4.01 49.52
N HIS A 30 -24.64 -3.48 49.62
CA HIS A 30 -24.10 -2.66 48.55
C HIS A 30 -23.93 -3.60 47.37
N SER A 31 -24.91 -3.60 46.48
CA SER A 31 -24.72 -4.01 45.11
C SER A 31 -23.70 -3.03 44.52
N SER A 32 -22.41 -3.30 44.74
CA SER A 32 -21.36 -2.73 43.92
C SER A 32 -21.63 -3.27 42.51
N LEU A 33 -22.40 -2.53 41.74
CA LEU A 33 -22.27 -2.54 40.29
C LEU A 33 -20.81 -2.17 40.04
N ALA A 34 -19.95 -3.19 39.98
CA ALA A 34 -18.67 -3.07 39.34
C ALA A 34 -19.00 -2.73 37.89
N VAL A 35 -19.11 -1.42 37.62
CA VAL A 35 -18.98 -0.89 36.27
C VAL A 35 -17.64 -1.45 35.83
N HIS A 36 -17.67 -2.50 35.01
CA HIS A 36 -16.53 -2.90 34.23
C HIS A 36 -16.34 -1.72 33.29
N ALA A 37 -15.58 -0.73 33.73
CA ALA A 37 -15.02 0.25 32.83
C ALA A 37 -14.24 -0.60 31.83
N ASN A 38 -14.79 -0.75 30.62
CA ASN A 38 -14.02 -1.25 29.50
C ASN A 38 -12.91 -0.22 29.32
N TRP A 39 -11.77 -0.46 29.96
CA TRP A 39 -10.56 0.31 29.74
C TRP A 39 -10.21 0.07 28.28
N VAL A 40 -10.51 1.06 27.45
CA VAL A 40 -10.03 1.08 26.07
C VAL A 40 -8.53 1.34 26.20
N ASP A 41 -7.69 0.43 25.72
CA ASP A 41 -6.25 0.65 25.70
C ASP A 41 -5.91 1.84 24.79
N ALA A 42 -4.81 2.52 25.10
CA ALA A 42 -4.26 3.52 24.19
C ALA A 42 -3.93 2.86 22.83
N PRO A 43 -4.17 3.54 21.69
CA PRO A 43 -3.95 2.97 20.38
C PRO A 43 -2.48 2.58 20.15
N LYS A 44 -2.23 1.62 19.28
CA LYS A 44 -0.89 1.26 18.78
C LYS A 44 -0.78 1.52 17.29
N GLN A 45 0.46 1.60 16.81
CA GLN A 45 0.80 1.86 15.41
C GLN A 45 1.67 0.72 14.84
N PRO A 46 1.10 -0.48 14.61
CA PRO A 46 1.89 -1.68 14.29
C PRO A 46 2.57 -1.64 12.91
N TYR A 47 2.08 -0.80 11.99
CA TYR A 47 2.52 -0.74 10.59
C TYR A 47 3.23 0.56 10.23
N GLY A 48 3.72 1.28 11.25
CA GLY A 48 4.50 2.50 11.05
C GLY A 48 3.71 3.66 10.44
N ILE A 49 4.46 4.52 9.76
CA ILE A 49 3.98 5.75 9.11
C ILE A 49 4.66 5.88 7.77
N MET A 50 4.05 6.65 6.86
CA MET A 50 4.65 6.98 5.57
C MET A 50 4.39 8.45 5.23
N SER A 51 5.19 8.99 4.33
CA SER A 51 4.89 10.26 3.67
C SER A 51 4.84 10.07 2.15
N GLY A 52 4.06 10.89 1.47
CA GLY A 52 3.89 10.82 0.03
C GLY A 52 3.27 12.10 -0.52
N GLU A 53 3.24 12.18 -1.86
CA GLU A 53 2.68 13.32 -2.60
C GLU A 53 3.17 14.69 -2.08
N VAL A 54 4.45 14.73 -1.72
CA VAL A 54 5.11 15.94 -1.23
C VAL A 54 5.20 16.96 -2.37
N THR A 55 4.79 18.19 -2.10
CA THR A 55 4.91 19.35 -2.97
C THR A 55 5.71 20.45 -2.27
N HIS A 56 5.92 21.59 -2.92
CA HIS A 56 6.58 22.76 -2.30
C HIS A 56 5.79 23.35 -1.12
N LYS A 57 4.55 22.91 -0.88
CA LYS A 57 3.66 23.46 0.17
C LYS A 57 2.82 22.44 0.92
N SER A 58 2.90 21.16 0.57
CA SER A 58 2.04 20.13 1.16
C SER A 58 2.71 18.77 1.18
N ALA A 59 2.22 17.89 2.04
CA ALA A 59 2.57 16.48 2.06
C ALA A 59 1.38 15.66 2.57
N VAL A 60 1.24 14.43 2.11
CA VAL A 60 0.32 13.45 2.69
C VAL A 60 1.10 12.61 3.69
N ILE A 61 0.61 12.56 4.92
CA ILE A 61 1.14 11.71 5.98
C ILE A 61 0.14 10.58 6.20
N TRP A 62 0.62 9.35 6.13
CA TRP A 62 -0.15 8.15 6.36
C TRP A 62 0.21 7.51 7.69
N GLY A 63 -0.77 6.90 8.35
CA GLY A 63 -0.56 6.01 9.48
C GLY A 63 -1.74 5.06 9.65
N ARG A 64 -1.55 4.00 10.43
CA ARG A 64 -2.62 3.05 10.77
C ARG A 64 -2.64 2.77 12.28
N SER A 65 -3.82 2.89 12.86
CA SER A 65 -4.11 2.49 14.24
C SER A 65 -4.48 1.00 14.31
N ASP A 66 -4.43 0.37 15.48
CA ASP A 66 -5.02 -0.95 15.73
C ASP A 66 -6.48 -0.89 16.23
N VAL A 67 -6.95 0.31 16.57
CA VAL A 67 -8.31 0.58 17.08
C VAL A 67 -8.86 1.91 16.55
N ASP A 68 -10.17 2.14 16.73
CA ASP A 68 -10.80 3.41 16.39
C ASP A 68 -10.12 4.56 17.16
N ALA A 69 -9.49 5.47 16.41
CA ALA A 69 -8.72 6.56 17.00
C ALA A 69 -8.59 7.76 16.05
N ARG A 70 -8.38 8.94 16.61
CA ARG A 70 -8.10 10.18 15.86
C ARG A 70 -6.62 10.25 15.54
N MET A 71 -6.25 10.38 14.27
CA MET A 71 -4.87 10.69 13.88
C MET A 71 -4.52 12.13 14.26
N LEU A 72 -3.34 12.32 14.83
CA LEU A 72 -2.75 13.63 15.14
C LEU A 72 -1.35 13.66 14.54
N VAL A 73 -1.05 14.72 13.80
CA VAL A 73 0.28 14.93 13.21
C VAL A 73 0.84 16.23 13.74
N GLU A 74 2.04 16.18 14.30
CA GLU A 74 2.81 17.37 14.64
C GLU A 74 4.03 17.45 13.74
N TRP A 75 4.34 18.64 13.24
CA TRP A 75 5.52 18.84 12.40
C TRP A 75 6.26 20.12 12.73
N ASP A 76 7.56 20.13 12.48
CA ASP A 76 8.47 21.26 12.68
C ASP A 76 9.57 21.22 11.61
N THR A 77 10.22 22.36 11.34
CA THR A 77 11.42 22.44 10.52
C THR A 77 12.69 22.09 11.30
N GLU A 78 12.59 21.96 12.62
CA GLU A 78 13.67 21.50 13.49
C GLU A 78 13.34 20.15 14.12
N ALA A 79 14.31 19.22 14.10
CA ALA A 79 14.16 17.89 14.71
C ALA A 79 13.89 17.91 16.23
N SER A 80 14.13 19.06 16.89
CA SER A 80 13.87 19.29 18.30
C SER A 80 12.38 19.43 18.63
N PHE A 81 11.52 19.68 17.64
CA PHE A 81 10.11 20.04 17.82
C PHE A 81 9.94 21.18 18.84
N LYS A 82 10.73 22.25 18.71
CA LYS A 82 10.67 23.41 19.61
C LYS A 82 9.37 24.21 19.43
N ASN A 83 8.87 24.30 18.20
CA ASN A 83 7.66 25.05 17.85
C ASN A 83 6.77 24.22 16.90
N PRO A 84 6.29 23.03 17.34
CA PRO A 84 5.60 22.11 16.47
C PRO A 84 4.24 22.68 16.07
N ARG A 85 3.89 22.54 14.80
CA ARG A 85 2.55 22.79 14.29
C ARG A 85 1.76 21.49 14.36
N ARG A 86 0.64 21.53 15.09
CA ARG A 86 -0.27 20.38 15.24
C ARG A 86 -1.39 20.44 14.22
N VAL A 87 -1.64 19.33 13.54
CA VAL A 87 -2.73 19.11 12.60
C VAL A 87 -3.59 17.96 13.12
N GLN A 88 -4.90 18.20 13.23
CA GLN A 88 -5.85 17.16 13.56
C GLN A 88 -6.25 16.42 12.28
N GLY A 89 -5.88 15.15 12.18
CA GLY A 89 -6.19 14.28 11.05
C GLY A 89 -7.59 13.65 11.11
N PRO A 90 -7.92 12.78 10.15
CA PRO A 90 -9.18 12.04 10.17
C PRO A 90 -9.25 11.02 11.32
N LYS A 91 -10.44 10.47 11.58
CA LYS A 91 -10.57 9.27 12.41
C LYS A 91 -10.17 8.06 11.58
N SER A 92 -9.33 7.22 12.14
CA SER A 92 -9.17 5.83 11.71
C SER A 92 -10.33 5.01 12.25
N THR A 93 -10.95 4.20 11.40
CA THR A 93 -12.06 3.30 11.77
C THR A 93 -11.94 1.98 11.03
N THR A 94 -12.72 0.98 11.43
CA THR A 94 -12.86 -0.30 10.71
C THR A 94 -13.12 -0.14 9.20
N ALA A 95 -13.82 0.92 8.78
CA ALA A 95 -14.18 1.13 7.38
C ALA A 95 -12.96 1.29 6.46
N SER A 96 -11.89 1.93 6.96
CA SER A 96 -10.62 2.11 6.25
C SER A 96 -9.53 1.13 6.71
N ASP A 97 -9.91 0.06 7.43
CA ASP A 97 -8.98 -0.82 8.14
C ASP A 97 -8.00 -0.01 9.02
N TRP A 98 -8.57 0.95 9.73
CA TRP A 98 -7.89 1.88 10.63
C TRP A 98 -6.73 2.68 10.01
N THR A 99 -6.64 2.72 8.69
CA THR A 99 -5.73 3.64 7.99
C THR A 99 -6.27 5.07 8.05
N ALA A 100 -5.36 6.02 8.10
CA ALA A 100 -5.65 7.45 8.13
C ALA A 100 -4.61 8.21 7.29
N ARG A 101 -5.08 9.23 6.56
CA ARG A 101 -4.26 10.10 5.73
C ARG A 101 -4.50 11.55 6.11
N CYS A 102 -3.47 12.23 6.60
CA CYS A 102 -3.50 13.63 6.99
C CYS A 102 -2.72 14.47 5.98
N ILE A 103 -3.30 15.59 5.53
CA ILE A 103 -2.66 16.49 4.59
C ILE A 103 -2.04 17.64 5.38
N LEU A 104 -0.71 17.73 5.36
CA LEU A 104 0.02 18.91 5.80
C LEU A 104 -0.08 19.98 4.70
N ARG A 105 -0.32 21.22 5.10
CA ARG A 105 -0.43 22.38 4.20
C ARG A 105 0.47 23.50 4.69
N ASP A 106 0.70 24.46 3.81
CA ASP A 106 1.51 25.66 4.09
C ASP A 106 2.91 25.29 4.63
N LEU A 107 3.45 24.19 4.08
CA LEU A 107 4.84 23.81 4.32
C LEU A 107 5.76 24.83 3.65
N PRO A 108 6.88 25.21 4.28
CA PRO A 108 7.89 26.03 3.63
C PRO A 108 8.56 25.21 2.50
N PRO A 109 8.85 25.82 1.34
CA PRO A 109 9.58 25.14 0.27
C PRO A 109 11.05 24.90 0.67
N ALA A 110 11.74 24.03 -0.07
CA ALA A 110 13.17 23.73 0.13
C ALA A 110 13.59 23.37 1.58
N SER A 111 12.66 22.89 2.40
CA SER A 111 12.85 22.71 3.84
C SER A 111 12.82 21.25 4.25
N GLU A 112 13.65 20.93 5.25
CA GLU A 112 13.52 19.70 6.02
C GLU A 112 12.27 19.80 6.91
N ILE A 113 11.43 18.76 6.91
CA ILE A 113 10.21 18.68 7.70
C ILE A 113 10.29 17.43 8.56
N PHE A 114 10.39 17.61 9.87
CA PHE A 114 10.31 16.55 10.86
C PHE A 114 8.89 16.45 11.33
N TYR A 115 8.31 15.25 11.33
CA TYR A 115 6.94 15.04 11.77
C TYR A 115 6.84 13.86 12.74
N ARG A 116 5.80 13.87 13.57
CA ARG A 116 5.44 12.73 14.41
C ARG A 116 3.96 12.47 14.35
N VAL A 117 3.60 11.20 14.31
CA VAL A 117 2.21 10.74 14.27
C VAL A 117 1.86 10.05 15.57
N THR A 118 0.70 10.44 16.12
CA THR A 118 0.04 9.74 17.23
C THR A 118 -1.41 9.48 16.88
N PHE A 119 -1.99 8.48 17.53
CA PHE A 119 -3.42 8.20 17.50
C PHE A 119 -4.00 8.38 18.91
N GLU A 120 -5.14 9.06 18.98
CA GLU A 120 -5.82 9.41 20.24
C GLU A 120 -7.20 8.76 20.32
N ASN A 121 -7.49 8.09 21.43
CA ASN A 121 -8.82 7.63 21.80
C ASN A 121 -9.10 7.91 23.29
N THR A 122 -10.18 7.36 23.85
CA THR A 122 -10.52 7.54 25.28
C THR A 122 -9.53 6.88 26.23
N GLY A 123 -8.71 5.94 25.75
CA GLY A 123 -7.61 5.28 26.46
C GLY A 123 -6.32 6.09 26.50
N GLY A 124 -6.20 7.14 25.70
CA GLY A 124 -5.04 8.03 25.64
C GLY A 124 -4.40 8.10 24.26
N LEU A 125 -3.11 8.45 24.24
CA LEU A 125 -2.30 8.61 23.03
C LEU A 125 -1.42 7.38 22.80
N SER A 126 -1.30 6.98 21.54
CA SER A 126 -0.26 6.05 21.11
C SER A 126 1.14 6.62 21.34
N GLN A 127 2.16 5.76 21.37
CA GLN A 127 3.54 6.21 21.25
C GLN A 127 3.74 6.96 19.92
N PRO A 128 4.49 8.09 19.91
CA PRO A 128 4.74 8.82 18.67
C PRO A 128 5.71 8.06 17.78
N ILE A 129 5.41 7.97 16.48
CA ILE A 129 6.38 7.54 15.47
C ILE A 129 6.88 8.78 14.75
N LEU A 130 8.20 8.95 14.71
CA LEU A 130 8.90 10.07 14.07
C LEU A 130 9.18 9.74 12.61
N GLY A 131 8.92 10.69 11.72
CA GLY A 131 9.32 10.64 10.31
C GLY A 131 9.93 11.96 9.85
N HIS A 132 10.44 11.92 8.64
CA HIS A 132 11.15 13.02 7.99
C HIS A 132 10.79 13.05 6.50
N LEU A 133 10.75 14.26 5.94
CA LEU A 133 10.64 14.49 4.51
C LEU A 133 11.29 15.82 4.16
N LYS A 134 11.58 16.02 2.87
CA LYS A 134 12.05 17.30 2.33
C LYS A 134 11.09 17.82 1.29
N THR A 135 10.64 19.06 1.43
CA THR A 135 9.86 19.71 0.35
C THR A 135 10.78 20.07 -0.82
N PRO A 136 10.32 19.95 -2.07
CA PRO A 136 11.11 20.35 -3.25
C PRO A 136 11.62 21.79 -3.15
N ASP A 137 12.78 22.02 -3.75
CA ASP A 137 13.34 23.35 -3.90
C ASP A 137 12.75 24.10 -5.11
N ASP A 138 13.24 25.32 -5.30
CA ASP A 138 12.91 26.19 -6.43
C ASP A 138 13.79 25.94 -7.67
N GLY A 139 14.53 24.82 -7.73
CA GLY A 139 15.48 24.49 -8.79
C GLY A 139 16.92 24.91 -8.53
N SER A 140 17.24 25.31 -7.29
CA SER A 140 18.59 25.67 -6.89
C SER A 140 19.52 24.46 -6.64
N ASN A 141 18.99 23.25 -6.46
CA ASN A 141 19.77 22.03 -6.26
C ASN A 141 19.33 20.90 -7.20
N ASP A 142 20.18 19.88 -7.31
CA ASP A 142 19.89 18.67 -8.08
C ASP A 142 18.71 17.90 -7.48
N VAL A 143 17.96 17.23 -8.37
CA VAL A 143 16.91 16.29 -8.00
C VAL A 143 17.50 14.88 -7.96
N PHE A 144 17.51 14.25 -6.79
CA PHE A 144 17.94 12.87 -6.62
C PHE A 144 16.79 12.01 -6.10
N PHE A 145 16.43 10.97 -6.83
CA PHE A 145 15.38 10.03 -6.46
C PHE A 145 15.77 8.60 -6.82
N ALA A 146 15.14 7.64 -6.15
CA ALA A 146 15.27 6.22 -6.45
C ALA A 146 13.95 5.66 -6.99
N TRP A 147 14.00 4.54 -7.69
CA TRP A 147 12.81 3.85 -8.17
C TRP A 147 13.00 2.32 -8.15
N SER A 148 11.91 1.58 -8.00
CA SER A 148 11.86 0.10 -8.10
C SER A 148 10.40 -0.35 -8.26
N GLY A 149 10.19 -1.62 -8.59
CA GLY A 149 8.91 -2.33 -8.50
C GLY A 149 9.06 -3.68 -7.81
N ASP A 150 8.07 -4.56 -7.95
CA ASP A 150 8.19 -6.03 -7.78
C ASP A 150 8.50 -6.50 -6.34
N THR A 151 7.81 -5.92 -5.36
CA THR A 151 8.06 -6.25 -3.94
C THR A 151 7.41 -7.56 -3.52
N ALA A 152 8.25 -8.50 -3.08
CA ALA A 152 7.86 -9.85 -2.67
C ALA A 152 7.29 -10.72 -3.80
N GLY A 153 7.74 -10.48 -5.04
CA GLY A 153 7.45 -11.32 -6.19
C GLY A 153 8.06 -12.71 -6.10
N GLN A 154 7.53 -13.63 -6.92
CA GLN A 154 8.07 -15.00 -7.07
C GLN A 154 8.15 -15.82 -5.76
N GLY A 155 7.42 -15.41 -4.72
CA GLY A 155 7.41 -16.08 -3.41
C GLY A 155 8.54 -15.68 -2.45
N PHE A 156 9.42 -14.77 -2.83
CA PHE A 156 10.51 -14.28 -1.98
C PHE A 156 10.05 -13.11 -1.10
N GLY A 157 9.41 -13.43 0.02
CA GLY A 157 8.92 -12.48 1.01
C GLY A 157 9.94 -12.11 2.10
N ILE A 158 9.45 -11.87 3.32
CA ILE A 158 10.26 -11.44 4.46
C ILE A 158 11.02 -12.64 5.03
N ASN A 159 12.35 -12.62 4.93
CA ASN A 159 13.22 -13.62 5.55
C ASN A 159 14.04 -13.02 6.71
N PRO A 160 13.66 -13.27 7.97
CA PRO A 160 14.38 -12.75 9.15
C PRO A 160 15.83 -13.21 9.24
N ASP A 161 16.13 -14.47 8.85
CA ASP A 161 17.48 -15.02 8.86
C ASP A 161 18.40 -14.27 7.86
N TRP A 162 17.81 -13.64 6.83
CA TRP A 162 18.52 -12.81 5.85
C TRP A 162 18.57 -11.32 6.21
N GLY A 163 17.93 -10.92 7.31
CA GLY A 163 17.77 -9.52 7.73
C GLY A 163 16.58 -8.80 7.08
N GLY A 164 15.58 -9.54 6.57
CA GLY A 164 14.38 -8.99 5.95
C GLY A 164 14.60 -8.44 4.54
N MET A 165 13.76 -7.49 4.13
CA MET A 165 13.78 -6.84 2.82
C MET A 165 14.87 -5.77 2.72
N LYS A 166 16.15 -6.17 2.74
CA LYS A 166 17.32 -5.28 2.82
C LYS A 166 17.44 -4.22 1.72
N ILE A 167 16.79 -4.41 0.56
CA ILE A 167 16.81 -3.42 -0.53
C ILE A 167 16.27 -2.06 -0.05
N TYR A 168 15.24 -2.04 0.80
CA TYR A 168 14.69 -0.82 1.37
C TYR A 168 15.69 -0.08 2.25
N SER A 169 16.47 -0.80 3.06
CA SER A 169 17.57 -0.20 3.84
C SER A 169 18.70 0.31 2.94
N ALA A 170 18.98 -0.38 1.83
CA ALA A 170 19.98 0.08 0.87
C ALA A 170 19.54 1.39 0.19
N ILE A 171 18.27 1.51 -0.20
CA ILE A 171 17.71 2.73 -0.79
C ILE A 171 17.67 3.87 0.25
N GLU A 172 17.22 3.59 1.47
CA GLU A 172 17.19 4.59 2.57
C GLU A 172 18.56 5.25 2.77
N LYS A 173 19.64 4.46 2.75
CA LYS A 173 21.02 4.94 2.92
C LYS A 173 21.51 5.85 1.78
N LEU A 174 20.89 5.79 0.61
CA LEU A 174 21.17 6.73 -0.48
C LEU A 174 20.56 8.12 -0.19
N SER A 175 19.61 8.21 0.76
CA SER A 175 18.87 9.42 1.10
C SER A 175 18.23 10.12 -0.11
N PRO A 176 17.45 9.39 -0.93
CA PRO A 176 16.74 10.01 -2.06
C PRO A 176 15.69 11.00 -1.55
N GLN A 177 15.45 12.07 -2.31
CA GLN A 177 14.43 13.08 -1.98
C GLN A 177 13.01 12.48 -2.02
N PHE A 178 12.82 11.45 -2.85
CA PHE A 178 11.61 10.62 -2.91
C PHE A 178 11.93 9.29 -3.61
N PHE A 179 11.01 8.34 -3.48
CA PHE A 179 11.06 7.05 -4.15
C PHE A 179 9.84 6.85 -5.03
N VAL A 180 10.04 6.38 -6.25
CA VAL A 180 8.95 5.97 -7.14
C VAL A 180 8.79 4.46 -7.03
N HIS A 181 7.63 4.01 -6.56
CA HIS A 181 7.28 2.59 -6.62
C HIS A 181 6.45 2.37 -7.88
N SER A 182 7.03 1.69 -8.87
CA SER A 182 6.52 1.61 -10.23
C SER A 182 5.43 0.54 -10.43
N GLY A 183 4.93 -0.08 -9.38
CA GLY A 183 3.94 -1.16 -9.45
C GLY A 183 4.45 -2.43 -8.80
N ASP A 184 3.57 -3.41 -8.65
CA ASP A 184 3.84 -4.63 -7.89
C ASP A 184 4.33 -4.34 -6.46
N MET A 185 3.73 -3.34 -5.82
CA MET A 185 3.88 -3.04 -4.40
C MET A 185 3.52 -4.22 -3.53
N ILE A 186 2.60 -5.06 -4.01
CA ILE A 186 2.24 -6.35 -3.43
C ILE A 186 2.09 -7.36 -4.56
N TYR A 187 2.30 -8.64 -4.24
CA TYR A 187 1.80 -9.75 -5.03
C TYR A 187 0.56 -10.33 -4.37
N ALA A 188 -0.62 -9.83 -4.73
CA ALA A 188 -1.89 -10.21 -4.13
C ALA A 188 -2.37 -11.61 -4.55
N ASP A 189 -1.90 -12.08 -5.69
CA ASP A 189 -2.29 -13.30 -6.39
C ASP A 189 -1.27 -14.44 -6.25
N ASN A 190 -0.09 -14.17 -5.68
CA ASN A 190 0.93 -15.18 -5.43
C ASN A 190 1.04 -15.51 -3.93
N PRO A 191 0.71 -16.74 -3.52
CA PRO A 191 1.02 -17.21 -2.18
C PRO A 191 2.52 -17.17 -1.90
N ILE A 192 2.89 -16.86 -0.66
CA ILE A 192 4.28 -16.93 -0.19
C ILE A 192 4.45 -18.24 0.59
N PRO A 193 5.19 -19.22 0.05
CA PRO A 193 5.46 -20.46 0.76
C PRO A 193 6.38 -20.20 1.96
N ALA A 194 6.27 -21.01 3.01
CA ALA A 194 7.13 -20.88 4.19
C ALA A 194 8.62 -21.05 3.86
N GLU A 195 8.93 -21.90 2.88
CA GLU A 195 10.31 -22.16 2.46
C GLU A 195 10.43 -22.22 0.94
N LEU A 196 11.51 -21.67 0.40
CA LEU A 196 11.95 -21.83 -0.99
C LEU A 196 13.37 -22.39 -1.02
N LYS A 197 13.61 -23.33 -1.94
CA LYS A 197 14.96 -23.87 -2.14
C LYS A 197 15.75 -22.96 -3.08
N LEU A 198 16.93 -22.53 -2.63
CA LEU A 198 17.87 -21.73 -3.42
C LEU A 198 18.78 -22.62 -4.28
N ASN A 199 19.46 -22.02 -5.25
CA ASN A 199 20.34 -22.72 -6.20
C ASN A 199 21.48 -23.48 -5.50
N ASP A 200 21.97 -22.98 -4.37
CA ASP A 200 22.99 -23.61 -3.53
C ASP A 200 22.42 -24.66 -2.55
N SER A 201 21.13 -25.02 -2.70
CA SER A 201 20.36 -25.90 -1.82
C SER A 201 20.09 -25.37 -0.41
N SER A 202 20.50 -24.15 -0.07
CA SER A 202 20.04 -23.50 1.15
C SER A 202 18.56 -23.11 1.04
N LEU A 203 17.94 -22.78 2.17
CA LEU A 203 16.52 -22.44 2.24
C LEU A 203 16.33 -20.95 2.50
N TRP A 204 15.50 -20.33 1.67
CA TRP A 204 14.88 -19.05 2.00
C TRP A 204 13.65 -19.31 2.85
N LYS A 205 13.56 -18.69 4.03
CA LYS A 205 12.49 -18.92 5.00
C LYS A 205 11.65 -17.68 5.17
N ASN A 206 10.43 -17.72 4.68
CA ASN A 206 9.51 -16.60 4.75
C ASN A 206 8.78 -16.57 6.09
N ILE A 207 8.53 -15.38 6.61
CA ILE A 207 7.33 -15.14 7.41
C ILE A 207 6.12 -15.39 6.51
N THR A 208 5.09 -16.05 7.03
CA THR A 208 3.81 -16.26 6.34
C THR A 208 2.66 -15.64 7.12
N THR A 209 1.60 -15.27 6.41
CA THR A 209 0.33 -14.77 6.98
C THR A 209 -0.83 -15.43 6.25
N GLU A 210 -2.03 -15.35 6.82
CA GLU A 210 -3.24 -15.87 6.17
C GLU A 210 -3.47 -15.23 4.79
N ALA A 211 -3.31 -13.90 4.69
CA ALA A 211 -3.45 -13.16 3.44
C ALA A 211 -2.42 -13.56 2.36
N LYS A 212 -1.28 -14.15 2.75
CA LYS A 212 -0.26 -14.67 1.85
C LYS A 212 -0.35 -16.19 1.61
N SER A 213 -1.39 -16.85 2.11
CA SER A 213 -1.58 -18.30 1.94
C SER A 213 -2.35 -18.68 0.67
N LYS A 214 -2.98 -17.71 0.01
CA LYS A 214 -3.84 -17.87 -1.17
C LYS A 214 -3.85 -16.58 -2.00
N PRO A 215 -4.28 -16.64 -3.27
CA PRO A 215 -4.62 -15.45 -4.04
C PRO A 215 -5.75 -14.65 -3.37
N ALA A 216 -5.62 -13.32 -3.39
CA ALA A 216 -6.57 -12.40 -2.80
C ALA A 216 -7.86 -12.33 -3.63
N SER A 217 -9.00 -12.41 -2.96
CA SER A 217 -10.29 -12.23 -3.61
C SER A 217 -11.22 -11.30 -2.83
N SER A 218 -11.05 -11.19 -1.51
CA SER A 218 -11.77 -10.24 -0.67
C SER A 218 -10.95 -8.97 -0.40
N LEU A 219 -11.63 -7.89 0.04
CA LEU A 219 -10.95 -6.66 0.45
C LEU A 219 -9.95 -6.90 1.59
N ASP A 220 -10.29 -7.77 2.54
CA ASP A 220 -9.41 -8.09 3.68
C ASP A 220 -8.18 -8.88 3.23
N ASP A 221 -8.28 -9.73 2.21
CA ASP A 221 -7.11 -10.38 1.61
C ASP A 221 -6.16 -9.32 1.01
N PHE A 222 -6.69 -8.36 0.24
CA PHE A 222 -5.86 -7.27 -0.33
C PHE A 222 -5.22 -6.41 0.74
N ARG A 223 -5.95 -6.03 1.80
CA ARG A 223 -5.41 -5.28 2.94
C ARG A 223 -4.29 -6.06 3.63
N GLY A 224 -4.51 -7.35 3.87
CA GLY A 224 -3.50 -8.23 4.48
C GLY A 224 -2.23 -8.38 3.65
N ASN A 225 -2.33 -8.26 2.32
CA ASN A 225 -1.17 -8.26 1.44
C ASN A 225 -0.29 -7.01 1.61
N TYR A 226 -0.88 -5.82 1.79
CA TYR A 226 -0.12 -4.61 2.14
C TYR A 226 0.45 -4.69 3.56
N GLN A 227 -0.35 -5.15 4.53
CA GLN A 227 0.09 -5.34 5.91
C GLN A 227 1.33 -6.24 5.99
N TYR A 228 1.39 -7.31 5.18
CA TYR A 228 2.53 -8.22 5.13
C TYR A 228 3.86 -7.48 4.91
N ASN A 229 3.94 -6.62 3.90
CA ASN A 229 5.16 -5.85 3.62
C ASN A 229 5.52 -4.89 4.77
N LEU A 230 4.51 -4.36 5.46
CA LEU A 230 4.67 -3.47 6.62
C LEU A 230 5.01 -4.20 7.92
N MET A 231 5.23 -5.51 7.89
CA MET A 231 5.83 -6.26 9.00
C MET A 231 7.37 -6.19 8.98
N ASP A 232 7.98 -5.85 7.83
CA ASP A 232 9.43 -5.80 7.66
C ASP A 232 10.03 -4.53 8.26
N GLN A 233 11.08 -4.67 9.08
CA GLN A 233 11.71 -3.53 9.74
C GLN A 233 12.45 -2.60 8.78
N ASN A 234 12.99 -3.10 7.66
CA ASN A 234 13.64 -2.25 6.66
C ASN A 234 12.60 -1.41 5.92
N VAL A 235 11.44 -1.99 5.60
CA VAL A 235 10.32 -1.27 4.97
C VAL A 235 9.80 -0.18 5.89
N LEU A 236 9.58 -0.49 7.17
CA LEU A 236 9.14 0.49 8.17
C LEU A 236 10.17 1.61 8.39
N ALA A 237 11.46 1.30 8.43
CA ALA A 237 12.52 2.31 8.55
C ALA A 237 12.58 3.23 7.34
N PHE A 238 12.58 2.65 6.14
CA PHE A 238 12.56 3.36 4.87
C PHE A 238 11.39 4.34 4.76
N HIS A 239 10.16 3.89 5.04
CA HIS A 239 8.97 4.73 4.94
C HIS A 239 8.94 5.92 5.91
N ARG A 240 9.70 5.86 7.00
CA ARG A 240 9.83 7.00 7.93
C ARG A 240 10.72 8.10 7.37
N GLN A 241 11.59 7.82 6.40
CA GLN A 241 12.60 8.77 5.90
C GLN A 241 12.37 9.18 4.45
N VAL A 242 11.81 8.30 3.62
CA VAL A 242 11.72 8.51 2.17
C VAL A 242 10.27 8.64 1.74
N PRO A 243 9.86 9.81 1.22
CA PRO A 243 8.53 9.98 0.65
C PRO A 243 8.32 9.07 -0.56
N ILE A 244 7.18 8.39 -0.63
CA ILE A 244 6.82 7.49 -1.73
C ILE A 244 5.85 8.16 -2.72
N ILE A 245 6.13 7.98 -4.00
CA ILE A 245 5.20 8.18 -5.10
C ILE A 245 4.76 6.77 -5.53
N ALA A 246 3.61 6.34 -5.03
CA ALA A 246 3.06 5.03 -5.31
C ALA A 246 2.36 4.99 -6.68
N SER A 247 2.63 3.94 -7.45
CA SER A 247 1.89 3.50 -8.62
C SER A 247 1.48 2.03 -8.41
N TRP A 248 0.63 1.51 -9.29
CA TRP A 248 0.32 0.08 -9.37
C TRP A 248 0.72 -0.49 -10.72
N ASP A 249 0.81 -1.81 -10.80
CA ASP A 249 0.78 -2.62 -12.00
C ASP A 249 -0.36 -3.67 -11.85
N ASP A 250 -0.17 -4.91 -12.29
CA ASP A 250 -1.17 -5.95 -12.24
C ASP A 250 -1.27 -6.63 -10.88
N HIS A 251 -0.15 -6.88 -10.21
CA HIS A 251 -0.15 -7.73 -9.02
C HIS A 251 -0.76 -7.07 -7.77
N GLU A 252 -1.07 -5.76 -7.81
CA GLU A 252 -2.01 -5.15 -6.87
C GLU A 252 -3.41 -5.77 -6.93
N THR A 253 -3.79 -6.32 -8.08
CA THR A 253 -5.07 -6.98 -8.35
C THR A 253 -4.89 -8.48 -8.61
N THR A 254 -4.36 -8.84 -9.78
CA THR A 254 -3.99 -10.19 -10.20
C THR A 254 -3.24 -10.13 -11.53
N ASN A 255 -2.31 -11.07 -11.75
CA ASN A 255 -1.46 -11.18 -12.92
C ASN A 255 -2.22 -10.92 -14.23
N ASN A 256 -1.64 -10.04 -15.06
CA ASN A 256 -2.07 -9.62 -16.39
C ASN A 256 -3.49 -9.06 -16.50
N TRP A 257 -4.12 -8.61 -15.41
CA TRP A 257 -5.53 -8.25 -15.45
C TRP A 257 -5.85 -7.10 -16.42
N TYR A 258 -7.11 -7.08 -16.88
CA TYR A 258 -7.72 -5.95 -17.57
C TYR A 258 -9.22 -5.84 -17.16
N PRO A 259 -9.86 -4.66 -17.29
CA PRO A 259 -11.16 -4.42 -16.66
C PRO A 259 -12.29 -5.37 -17.11
N GLN A 260 -12.32 -5.72 -18.40
CA GLN A 260 -13.33 -6.60 -19.00
C GLN A 260 -12.95 -8.09 -18.94
N GLN A 261 -11.86 -8.45 -18.27
CA GLN A 261 -11.39 -9.82 -18.20
C GLN A 261 -12.44 -10.68 -17.50
N SER A 262 -12.84 -11.79 -18.12
CA SER A 262 -13.68 -12.79 -17.49
C SER A 262 -12.83 -13.62 -16.54
N LEU A 263 -13.08 -13.52 -15.24
CA LEU A 263 -12.36 -14.32 -14.24
C LEU A 263 -12.73 -15.80 -14.33
N LYS A 264 -13.92 -16.12 -14.84
CA LYS A 264 -14.42 -17.49 -15.05
C LYS A 264 -13.68 -18.24 -16.16
N SER A 265 -13.04 -17.55 -17.10
CA SER A 265 -12.30 -18.16 -18.22
C SER A 265 -10.81 -18.33 -17.92
N ARG A 266 -10.30 -17.73 -16.84
CA ARG A 266 -8.89 -17.84 -16.46
C ARG A 266 -8.54 -19.23 -15.95
N LYS A 267 -7.24 -19.53 -15.95
CA LYS A 267 -6.67 -20.77 -15.40
C LYS A 267 -6.80 -20.85 -13.87
N ASP A 268 -6.79 -19.72 -13.19
CA ASP A 268 -6.84 -19.56 -11.73
C ASP A 268 -8.25 -19.19 -11.23
N ARG A 269 -9.29 -19.44 -12.05
CA ARG A 269 -10.68 -19.05 -11.80
C ARG A 269 -11.23 -19.50 -10.44
N ASP A 270 -10.75 -20.62 -9.91
CA ASP A 270 -11.24 -21.24 -8.68
C ASP A 270 -10.97 -20.34 -7.44
N HIS A 271 -10.14 -19.29 -7.58
CA HIS A 271 -9.91 -18.29 -6.51
C HIS A 271 -10.95 -17.15 -6.50
N TYR A 272 -11.77 -17.04 -7.55
CA TYR A 272 -12.61 -15.88 -7.79
C TYR A 272 -14.10 -16.21 -7.98
N ASP A 273 -14.58 -17.35 -7.46
CA ASP A 273 -15.95 -17.86 -7.71
C ASP A 273 -17.09 -16.85 -7.52
N ALA A 274 -16.93 -15.88 -6.61
CA ALA A 274 -17.91 -14.83 -6.32
C ALA A 274 -17.79 -13.58 -7.23
N LEU A 275 -16.83 -13.55 -8.16
CA LEU A 275 -16.50 -12.41 -9.01
C LEU A 275 -16.54 -12.82 -10.48
N GLU A 276 -17.10 -11.96 -11.32
CA GLU A 276 -17.23 -12.25 -12.75
C GLU A 276 -16.14 -11.60 -13.59
N PHE A 277 -15.79 -10.35 -13.28
CA PHE A 277 -14.92 -9.54 -14.10
C PHE A 277 -13.73 -8.97 -13.32
N GLY A 278 -12.61 -8.76 -14.02
CA GLY A 278 -11.41 -8.12 -13.49
C GLY A 278 -11.71 -6.77 -12.80
N SER A 279 -12.61 -5.97 -13.35
CA SER A 279 -13.06 -4.70 -12.74
C SER A 279 -13.67 -4.85 -11.33
N GLN A 280 -14.34 -5.97 -11.02
CA GLN A 280 -14.90 -6.22 -9.69
C GLN A 280 -13.80 -6.54 -8.67
N LEU A 281 -12.80 -7.32 -9.09
CA LEU A 281 -11.61 -7.61 -8.28
C LEU A 281 -10.76 -6.34 -8.08
N ALA A 282 -10.51 -5.59 -9.16
CA ALA A 282 -9.79 -4.33 -9.17
C ALA A 282 -10.44 -3.27 -8.26
N SER A 283 -11.77 -3.25 -8.14
CA SER A 283 -12.46 -2.37 -7.19
C SER A 283 -12.09 -2.68 -5.72
N ARG A 284 -11.87 -3.94 -5.36
CA ARG A 284 -11.40 -4.31 -4.01
C ARG A 284 -9.91 -3.99 -3.84
N ALA A 285 -9.09 -4.39 -4.80
CA ALA A 285 -7.66 -4.12 -4.84
C ALA A 285 -7.34 -2.62 -4.74
N SER A 286 -8.00 -1.82 -5.57
CA SER A 286 -7.85 -0.37 -5.62
C SER A 286 -8.25 0.28 -4.28
N GLN A 287 -9.23 -0.28 -3.55
CA GLN A 287 -9.57 0.25 -2.23
C GLN A 287 -8.40 0.07 -1.27
N ALA A 288 -7.85 -1.14 -1.20
CA ALA A 288 -6.69 -1.42 -0.37
C ALA A 288 -5.48 -0.58 -0.77
N PHE A 289 -5.20 -0.42 -2.07
CA PHE A 289 -4.12 0.43 -2.58
C PHE A 289 -4.23 1.87 -2.07
N PHE A 290 -5.41 2.48 -2.17
CA PHE A 290 -5.63 3.84 -1.67
C PHE A 290 -5.67 3.94 -0.14
N GLU A 291 -6.05 2.88 0.56
CA GLU A 291 -5.99 2.82 2.03
C GLU A 291 -4.56 2.70 2.53
N TYR A 292 -3.69 1.94 1.86
CA TYR A 292 -2.35 1.59 2.33
C TYR A 292 -1.19 2.42 1.75
N ASN A 293 -1.49 3.41 0.90
CA ASN A 293 -0.49 4.33 0.34
C ASN A 293 -0.77 5.78 0.73
N PRO A 294 0.27 6.63 0.89
CA PRO A 294 0.13 8.05 1.22
C PRO A 294 -0.28 8.89 0.00
N LEU A 295 -1.42 8.57 -0.60
CA LEU A 295 -2.05 9.28 -1.72
C LEU A 295 -3.04 10.32 -1.23
N LEU A 296 -3.19 11.44 -1.95
CA LEU A 296 -4.25 12.40 -1.67
C LEU A 296 -5.62 11.69 -1.62
N PRO A 297 -6.47 11.98 -0.62
CA PRO A 297 -7.84 11.51 -0.61
C PRO A 297 -8.57 11.97 -1.87
N GLN A 298 -9.18 11.03 -2.58
CA GLN A 298 -9.98 11.28 -3.78
C GLN A 298 -11.48 11.18 -3.46
N PRO A 299 -12.36 11.86 -4.21
CA PRO A 299 -13.80 11.67 -4.09
C PRO A 299 -14.20 10.19 -4.19
N ALA A 300 -15.28 9.81 -3.50
CA ALA A 300 -15.75 8.42 -3.57
C ALA A 300 -16.07 8.03 -5.02
N GLY A 301 -15.51 6.91 -5.47
CA GLY A 301 -15.65 6.43 -6.85
C GLY A 301 -14.59 6.96 -7.82
N ASP A 302 -13.83 7.99 -7.46
CA ASP A 302 -12.63 8.42 -8.17
C ASP A 302 -11.41 7.72 -7.55
N ARG A 303 -10.69 6.96 -8.36
CA ARG A 303 -9.52 6.16 -7.97
C ARG A 303 -8.45 6.20 -9.04
N ARG A 304 -8.14 7.41 -9.46
CA ARG A 304 -7.16 7.70 -10.49
C ARG A 304 -5.74 7.61 -9.94
N VAL A 305 -4.90 6.79 -10.56
CA VAL A 305 -3.47 6.69 -10.23
C VAL A 305 -2.60 7.61 -11.07
N TYR A 306 -2.89 7.75 -12.37
CA TYR A 306 -2.05 8.57 -13.25
C TYR A 306 -2.10 10.06 -12.86
N ARG A 307 -0.94 10.67 -12.64
CA ARG A 307 -0.83 12.06 -12.13
C ARG A 307 0.57 12.62 -12.37
N LYS A 308 0.72 13.93 -12.15
CA LYS A 308 1.97 14.67 -12.38
C LYS A 308 2.51 15.24 -11.08
N PHE A 309 3.82 15.12 -10.85
CA PHE A 309 4.54 15.79 -9.76
C PHE A 309 5.62 16.70 -10.32
N SER A 310 5.68 17.94 -9.83
CA SER A 310 6.73 18.89 -10.19
C SER A 310 7.78 19.00 -9.07
N ARG A 311 9.05 18.98 -9.46
CA ARG A 311 10.23 19.17 -8.61
C ARG A 311 10.99 20.39 -9.14
N GLY A 312 10.52 21.56 -8.68
CA GLY A 312 11.00 22.85 -9.18
C GLY A 312 10.89 22.96 -10.72
N PRO A 313 11.79 23.72 -11.37
CA PRO A 313 11.91 23.79 -12.82
C PRO A 313 12.69 22.63 -13.44
N LEU A 314 13.29 21.73 -12.63
CA LEU A 314 14.19 20.71 -13.15
C LEU A 314 13.47 19.46 -13.63
N LEU A 315 12.46 18.99 -12.89
CA LEU A 315 11.80 17.72 -13.19
C LEU A 315 10.28 17.83 -13.08
N ASP A 316 9.61 17.37 -14.12
CA ASP A 316 8.23 16.92 -14.06
C ASP A 316 8.18 15.40 -14.19
N LEU A 317 7.57 14.73 -13.20
CA LEU A 317 7.36 13.29 -13.16
C LEU A 317 5.90 13.00 -13.54
N PHE A 318 5.68 12.16 -14.55
CA PHE A 318 4.37 11.73 -15.04
C PHE A 318 4.17 10.26 -14.68
N VAL A 319 3.37 9.98 -13.66
CA VAL A 319 2.99 8.62 -13.28
C VAL A 319 1.83 8.19 -14.17
N LEU A 320 1.96 7.05 -14.82
CA LEU A 320 0.92 6.46 -15.68
C LEU A 320 0.12 5.38 -14.93
N ASP A 321 -0.95 4.94 -15.59
CA ASP A 321 -1.76 3.77 -15.23
C ASP A 321 -2.02 2.99 -16.53
N LEU A 322 -1.31 1.89 -16.75
CA LEU A 322 -1.46 1.07 -17.97
C LEU A 322 -2.42 -0.12 -17.74
N ARG A 323 -3.19 -0.11 -16.63
CA ARG A 323 -4.08 -1.21 -16.23
C ARG A 323 -5.55 -0.83 -16.27
N SER A 324 -5.93 0.31 -15.72
CA SER A 324 -7.35 0.64 -15.51
C SER A 324 -8.12 0.95 -16.79
N TYR A 325 -7.44 1.41 -17.83
CA TYR A 325 -8.06 2.01 -19.02
C TYR A 325 -7.75 1.27 -20.33
N ARG A 326 -7.03 0.15 -20.22
CA ARG A 326 -6.60 -0.67 -21.36
C ARG A 326 -7.72 -1.52 -21.96
N GLY A 327 -7.53 -1.91 -23.21
CA GLY A 327 -8.30 -2.97 -23.86
C GLY A 327 -7.87 -4.38 -23.41
N PRO A 328 -8.64 -5.41 -23.79
CA PRO A 328 -8.35 -6.79 -23.45
C PRO A 328 -6.99 -7.26 -23.98
N ASN A 329 -6.41 -8.22 -23.27
CA ASN A 329 -5.25 -8.96 -23.78
C ASN A 329 -5.67 -9.73 -25.04
N SER A 330 -4.87 -9.61 -26.09
CA SER A 330 -5.17 -10.15 -27.41
C SER A 330 -3.87 -10.57 -28.10
N SER A 331 -3.94 -10.98 -29.37
CA SER A 331 -2.74 -11.17 -30.19
C SER A 331 -1.90 -9.90 -30.40
N ASN A 332 -2.41 -8.74 -29.96
CA ASN A 332 -1.75 -7.44 -30.07
C ASN A 332 -1.38 -7.11 -31.54
N ARG A 333 -2.30 -7.39 -32.48
CA ARG A 333 -2.12 -7.21 -33.94
C ARG A 333 -3.20 -6.35 -34.60
N GLN A 334 -3.98 -5.62 -33.81
CA GLN A 334 -5.03 -4.75 -34.35
C GLN A 334 -4.39 -3.67 -35.24
N SER A 335 -4.99 -3.39 -36.41
CA SER A 335 -4.48 -2.38 -37.35
C SER A 335 -5.07 -0.97 -37.14
N GLN A 336 -5.96 -0.82 -36.16
CA GLN A 336 -6.65 0.43 -35.86
C GLN A 336 -6.62 0.72 -34.36
N LEU A 337 -6.48 2.00 -34.03
CA LEU A 337 -6.56 2.49 -32.66
C LEU A 337 -8.03 2.57 -32.24
N ASN A 338 -8.42 1.75 -31.27
CA ASN A 338 -9.76 1.71 -30.69
C ASN A 338 -9.72 1.11 -29.28
N ALA A 339 -10.87 0.92 -28.64
CA ALA A 339 -10.96 0.37 -27.29
C ALA A 339 -10.32 -1.02 -27.12
N GLN A 340 -10.12 -1.79 -28.19
CA GLN A 340 -9.48 -3.11 -28.15
C GLN A 340 -7.94 -3.05 -28.23
N SER A 341 -7.38 -1.93 -28.68
CA SER A 341 -5.93 -1.70 -28.80
C SER A 341 -5.41 -0.62 -27.86
N ALA A 342 -6.25 -0.08 -26.98
CA ALA A 342 -5.86 0.88 -25.96
C ALA A 342 -4.94 0.26 -24.89
N ILE A 343 -3.97 1.03 -24.41
CA ILE A 343 -3.17 0.73 -23.21
C ILE A 343 -3.29 1.83 -22.15
N LEU A 344 -3.21 3.11 -22.56
CA LEU A 344 -3.49 4.26 -21.70
C LEU A 344 -4.97 4.63 -21.72
N GLY A 345 -5.64 4.40 -22.85
CA GLY A 345 -6.99 4.90 -23.10
C GLY A 345 -7.00 6.40 -23.46
N PRO A 346 -8.10 6.88 -24.07
CA PRO A 346 -8.12 8.18 -24.73
C PRO A 346 -7.94 9.37 -23.78
N GLU A 347 -8.51 9.30 -22.57
CA GLU A 347 -8.44 10.40 -21.60
C GLU A 347 -7.03 10.58 -21.02
N GLN A 348 -6.38 9.49 -20.61
CA GLN A 348 -5.02 9.53 -20.09
C GLN A 348 -4.01 9.89 -21.18
N LEU A 349 -4.18 9.39 -22.41
CA LEU A 349 -3.35 9.76 -23.56
C LEU A 349 -3.45 11.26 -23.86
N ALA A 350 -4.66 11.81 -23.89
CA ALA A 350 -4.88 13.25 -24.07
C ALA A 350 -4.29 14.08 -22.92
N TRP A 351 -4.49 13.64 -21.68
CA TRP A 351 -3.90 14.25 -20.49
C TRP A 351 -2.37 14.27 -20.58
N LEU A 352 -1.74 13.16 -20.97
CA LEU A 352 -0.29 13.05 -21.05
C LEU A 352 0.27 13.98 -22.13
N LYS A 353 -0.32 13.98 -23.33
CA LYS A 353 0.06 14.90 -24.42
C LYS A 353 -0.01 16.36 -23.98
N ASN A 354 -1.13 16.76 -23.39
CA ASN A 354 -1.30 18.14 -22.89
C ASN A 354 -0.30 18.47 -21.77
N SER A 355 -0.08 17.53 -20.84
CA SER A 355 0.80 17.76 -19.70
C SER A 355 2.28 17.83 -20.11
N LEU A 356 2.69 17.06 -21.12
CA LEU A 356 4.02 17.15 -21.71
C LEU A 356 4.21 18.45 -22.50
N GLN A 357 3.20 18.86 -23.27
CA GLN A 357 3.25 20.09 -24.07
C GLN A 357 3.31 21.37 -23.20
N THR A 358 2.61 21.36 -22.06
CA THR A 358 2.56 22.51 -21.14
C THR A 358 3.67 22.49 -20.10
N SER A 359 4.44 21.40 -19.99
CA SER A 359 5.54 21.28 -19.05
C SER A 359 6.77 22.06 -19.50
N THR A 360 7.19 23.00 -18.66
CA THR A 360 8.41 23.80 -18.84
C THR A 360 9.62 23.21 -18.13
N ALA A 361 9.50 22.01 -17.52
CA ALA A 361 10.59 21.39 -16.79
C ALA A 361 11.73 20.95 -17.72
N LEU A 362 12.97 21.04 -17.21
CA LEU A 362 14.19 20.62 -17.90
C LEU A 362 14.20 19.12 -18.24
N TRP A 363 13.60 18.29 -17.39
CA TRP A 363 13.42 16.87 -17.61
C TRP A 363 11.95 16.48 -17.41
N LYS A 364 11.47 15.60 -18.29
CA LYS A 364 10.13 15.02 -18.24
C LYS A 364 10.27 13.51 -18.07
N VAL A 365 10.13 13.00 -16.85
CA VAL A 365 10.26 11.55 -16.59
C VAL A 365 8.87 10.93 -16.61
N ILE A 366 8.66 9.91 -17.42
CA ILE A 366 7.38 9.22 -17.62
C ILE A 366 7.47 7.84 -16.98
N CYS A 367 6.89 7.68 -15.79
CA CYS A 367 6.88 6.43 -15.06
C CYS A 367 5.78 5.52 -15.61
N SER A 368 6.22 4.47 -16.30
CA SER A 368 5.39 3.40 -16.86
C SER A 368 5.44 2.19 -15.94
N ASP A 369 4.28 1.62 -15.58
CA ASP A 369 4.20 0.39 -14.78
C ASP A 369 4.66 -0.87 -15.56
N MET A 370 4.64 -0.82 -16.89
CA MET A 370 5.12 -1.91 -17.75
C MET A 370 6.26 -1.47 -18.69
N PRO A 371 7.12 -2.41 -19.15
CA PRO A 371 8.11 -2.12 -20.19
C PRO A 371 7.45 -1.84 -21.55
N LEU A 372 7.94 -0.83 -22.26
CA LEU A 372 7.42 -0.46 -23.58
C LEU A 372 7.87 -1.42 -24.70
N ALA A 373 9.12 -1.88 -24.64
CA ALA A 373 9.80 -2.55 -25.75
C ALA A 373 9.88 -4.08 -25.62
N ILE A 374 9.40 -4.64 -24.50
CA ILE A 374 9.44 -6.07 -24.25
C ILE A 374 8.06 -6.65 -24.54
N ALA A 375 8.00 -7.65 -25.42
CA ALA A 375 6.78 -8.39 -25.65
C ALA A 375 6.53 -9.35 -24.47
N VAL A 376 5.51 -9.05 -23.68
CA VAL A 376 5.12 -9.86 -22.52
C VAL A 376 3.85 -10.63 -22.85
N GLY A 377 3.97 -11.95 -22.84
CA GLY A 377 2.88 -12.87 -23.16
C GLY A 377 1.93 -13.07 -21.97
N ASP A 378 0.64 -13.19 -22.25
CA ASP A 378 -0.37 -13.47 -21.23
C ASP A 378 -0.67 -14.97 -21.13
N SER A 379 0.01 -15.63 -20.18
CA SER A 379 -0.22 -17.06 -19.95
C SER A 379 -1.59 -17.38 -19.35
N MET A 380 -2.31 -16.39 -18.79
CA MET A 380 -3.64 -16.57 -18.19
C MET A 380 -4.73 -16.71 -19.24
N GLU A 381 -4.65 -15.94 -20.33
CA GLU A 381 -5.55 -16.05 -21.49
C GLU A 381 -5.12 -17.16 -22.46
N GLY A 382 -3.81 -17.43 -22.56
CA GLY A 382 -3.27 -18.55 -23.35
C GLY A 382 -2.15 -18.14 -24.31
N LYS A 383 -1.61 -19.13 -25.01
CA LYS A 383 -0.48 -18.90 -25.92
C LYS A 383 -0.88 -17.94 -27.04
N GLY A 384 -0.04 -16.94 -27.31
CA GLY A 384 -0.23 -15.97 -28.39
C GLY A 384 -1.02 -14.73 -27.99
N TYR A 385 -1.40 -14.61 -26.71
CA TYR A 385 -1.93 -13.38 -26.12
C TYR A 385 -0.79 -12.57 -25.51
N TYR A 386 -0.91 -11.25 -25.53
CA TYR A 386 0.07 -10.33 -24.99
C TYR A 386 -0.60 -9.32 -24.07
N GLU A 387 0.15 -8.90 -23.05
CA GLU A 387 -0.28 -7.93 -22.07
C GLU A 387 0.55 -6.63 -22.13
N ALA A 388 1.84 -6.68 -22.49
CA ALA A 388 2.60 -5.44 -22.64
C ALA A 388 2.26 -4.65 -23.92
N VAL A 389 2.93 -3.51 -24.07
CA VAL A 389 2.84 -2.60 -25.22
C VAL A 389 3.35 -3.27 -26.51
N ALA A 390 4.58 -3.78 -26.49
CA ALA A 390 5.23 -4.32 -27.66
C ALA A 390 4.50 -5.56 -28.21
N ASN A 391 4.43 -5.66 -29.54
CA ASN A 391 3.72 -6.74 -30.21
C ASN A 391 4.65 -7.84 -30.76
N ALA A 392 5.98 -7.70 -30.70
CA ALA A 392 6.96 -8.62 -31.31
C ALA A 392 6.85 -8.74 -32.85
N ASP A 393 6.38 -7.69 -33.51
CA ASP A 393 6.43 -7.46 -34.96
C ASP A 393 7.45 -6.34 -35.22
N ASP A 394 8.31 -6.50 -36.23
CA ASP A 394 9.32 -5.48 -36.60
C ASP A 394 8.81 -4.50 -37.69
N GLY A 395 7.54 -4.61 -38.07
CA GLY A 395 6.87 -3.80 -39.08
C GLY A 395 6.33 -2.46 -38.57
N LEU A 396 5.21 -2.03 -39.17
CA LEU A 396 4.51 -0.83 -38.73
C LEU A 396 3.84 -1.06 -37.37
N PRO A 397 3.62 -0.01 -36.55
CA PRO A 397 2.94 -0.15 -35.27
C PRO A 397 1.58 -0.85 -35.41
N LEU A 398 1.36 -1.87 -34.58
CA LEU A 398 0.10 -2.63 -34.48
C LEU A 398 -0.30 -2.80 -33.02
N GLY A 399 -1.58 -3.05 -32.78
CA GLY A 399 -2.12 -3.28 -31.44
C GLY A 399 -1.89 -2.06 -30.55
N ARG A 400 -1.35 -2.28 -29.35
CA ARG A 400 -1.08 -1.24 -28.35
C ARG A 400 0.04 -0.28 -28.74
N GLU A 401 0.92 -0.69 -29.65
CA GLU A 401 1.93 0.22 -30.19
C GLU A 401 1.32 1.40 -30.96
N LEU A 402 0.06 1.31 -31.39
CA LEU A 402 -0.63 2.41 -32.04
C LEU A 402 -0.76 3.64 -31.14
N GLU A 403 -1.07 3.47 -29.84
CA GLU A 403 -1.09 4.60 -28.89
C GLU A 403 0.31 5.17 -28.64
N MET A 404 1.33 4.31 -28.58
CA MET A 404 2.72 4.77 -28.41
C MET A 404 3.22 5.50 -29.65
N ALA A 405 2.90 5.02 -30.85
CA ALA A 405 3.24 5.69 -32.10
C ALA A 405 2.58 7.07 -32.19
N ASP A 406 1.32 7.18 -31.75
CA ASP A 406 0.59 8.45 -31.66
C ASP A 406 1.23 9.41 -30.64
N LEU A 407 1.57 8.91 -29.44
CA LEU A 407 2.23 9.71 -28.40
C LEU A 407 3.62 10.20 -28.82
N LEU A 408 4.48 9.29 -29.29
CA LEU A 408 5.85 9.61 -29.71
C LEU A 408 5.85 10.51 -30.96
N GLY A 409 4.91 10.28 -31.88
CA GLY A 409 4.68 11.14 -33.04
C GLY A 409 4.29 12.56 -32.63
N PHE A 410 3.37 12.70 -31.67
CA PHE A 410 3.02 13.99 -31.08
C PHE A 410 4.22 14.67 -30.42
N MET A 411 4.98 13.94 -29.58
CA MET A 411 6.16 14.49 -28.90
C MET A 411 7.18 15.05 -29.90
N LYS A 412 7.43 14.31 -30.98
CA LYS A 412 8.31 14.75 -32.07
C LYS A 412 7.78 16.03 -32.75
N GLN A 413 6.49 16.09 -33.08
CA GLN A 413 5.88 17.26 -33.73
C GLN A 413 5.87 18.49 -32.81
N ALA A 414 5.67 18.30 -31.52
CA ALA A 414 5.66 19.35 -30.51
C ALA A 414 7.06 19.78 -30.06
N GLY A 415 8.13 19.17 -30.57
CA GLY A 415 9.51 19.49 -30.18
C GLY A 415 9.86 19.10 -28.74
N ILE A 416 9.19 18.07 -28.19
CA ILE A 416 9.42 17.57 -26.84
C ILE A 416 10.56 16.54 -26.90
N LEU A 417 11.78 16.99 -26.57
CA LEU A 417 13.02 16.21 -26.74
C LEU A 417 13.64 15.73 -25.42
N ASN A 418 13.11 16.15 -24.27
CA ASN A 418 13.72 15.97 -22.96
C ASN A 418 12.98 14.97 -22.07
N THR A 419 12.48 13.88 -22.67
CA THR A 419 11.78 12.82 -21.95
C THR A 419 12.68 11.64 -21.59
N VAL A 420 12.44 11.07 -20.41
CA VAL A 420 12.99 9.78 -19.96
C VAL A 420 11.80 8.89 -19.63
N TRP A 421 11.86 7.62 -20.01
CA TRP A 421 10.88 6.60 -19.63
C TRP A 421 11.49 5.67 -18.61
#